data_AF-A0A931SZU5-F1
#
_entry.id   AF-A0A931SZU5-F1
#
_cell.length_a   1.000
_cell.length_b   1.000
_cell.length_c   1.000
_cell.angle_alpha   90.00
_cell.angle_beta   90.00
_cell.angle_gamma   90.00
#
_symmetry.space_group_name_H-M   'P 1'
#
loop_
_entity.id
_entity.type
_entity.pdbx_description
1 polymer ?
#
loop_
_entity_poly.entity_id
_entity_poly.type
_entity_poly.pdbx_seq_one_letter_code
_entity_poly.pdbx_strand_id
1 'polypeptide(L)'
;HVGKIYTVMTHQVASRIYQEVRGIREVYVWMLSQIGAPIDQPKVAAAQIILEKRARQSVATRKVREILERELANINTLTRQLVEGAFPVC
;
A
#
# COMPACT_ATOMS: atom_id res chain seq x y z
N HIS A 1 -14.94 -7.46 -6.18
CA HIS A 1 -13.90 -7.88 -7.15
C HIS A 1 -12.53 -7.53 -6.58
N VAL A 2 -11.58 -8.46 -6.54
CA VAL A 2 -10.27 -8.29 -5.87
C VAL A 2 -9.47 -7.12 -6.46
N GLY A 3 -9.51 -6.92 -7.78
CA GLY A 3 -8.81 -5.82 -8.43
C GLY A 3 -9.20 -4.44 -7.90
N LYS A 4 -10.48 -4.18 -7.63
CA LYS A 4 -10.94 -2.88 -7.08
C LYS A 4 -10.41 -2.65 -5.67
N ILE A 5 -10.38 -3.69 -4.84
CA ILE A 5 -9.86 -3.63 -3.48
C ILE A 5 -8.37 -3.29 -3.53
N TYR A 6 -7.61 -3.97 -4.39
CA TYR A 6 -6.18 -3.70 -4.53
C TYR A 6 -5.90 -2.30 -5.08
N THR A 7 -6.69 -1.80 -6.04
CA THR A 7 -6.54 -0.42 -6.52
C THR A 7 -6.72 0.60 -5.39
N VAL A 8 -7.76 0.49 -4.57
CA VAL A 8 -7.94 1.43 -3.45
C VAL A 8 -6.84 1.27 -2.41
N MET A 9 -6.45 0.03 -2.13
CA MET A 9 -5.42 -0.30 -1.15
C MET A 9 -4.05 0.24 -1.56
N THR A 10 -3.64 0.09 -2.82
CA THR A 10 -2.37 0.64 -3.31
C THR A 10 -2.31 2.15 -3.16
N HIS A 11 -3.40 2.87 -3.44
CA HIS A 11 -3.49 4.31 -3.22
C HIS A 11 -3.38 4.69 -1.74
N GLN A 12 -4.08 3.98 -0.85
CA GLN A 12 -4.01 4.23 0.59
C GLN A 12 -2.61 3.99 1.14
N VAL A 13 -1.97 2.88 0.78
CA VAL A 13 -0.60 2.56 1.20
C VAL A 13 0.37 3.61 0.69
N ALA A 14 0.28 3.99 -0.58
CA ALA A 14 1.13 5.02 -1.16
C ALA A 14 0.98 6.36 -0.41
N SER A 15 -0.26 6.74 -0.08
CA SER A 15 -0.56 7.95 0.69
C SER A 15 0.04 7.90 2.10
N ARG A 16 -0.14 6.79 2.83
CA ARG A 16 0.44 6.61 4.18
C ARG A 16 1.96 6.65 4.16
N ILE A 17 2.59 5.96 3.21
CA ILE A 17 4.05 6.01 3.03
C ILE A 17 4.51 7.46 2.83
N TYR A 18 3.87 8.18 1.92
CA TYR A 18 4.23 9.56 1.59
C TYR A 18 4.09 10.50 2.80
N GLN A 19 3.06 10.29 3.64
CA GLN A 19 2.81 11.11 4.83
C GLN A 19 3.72 10.77 6.02
N GLU A 20 3.98 9.49 6.27
CA GLU A 20 4.71 9.01 7.47
C GLU A 20 6.24 9.00 7.27
N VAL A 21 6.72 8.86 6.04
CA VAL A 21 8.15 8.71 5.73
C VAL A 21 8.71 10.00 5.11
N ARG A 22 9.39 10.80 5.94
CA ARG A 22 10.06 12.03 5.49
C ARG A 22 11.17 11.74 4.46
N GLY A 23 11.33 12.65 3.50
CA GLY A 23 12.38 12.59 2.49
C GLY A 23 12.03 11.71 1.29
N ILE A 24 10.76 11.35 1.12
CA ILE A 24 10.25 10.72 -0.10
C ILE A 24 9.65 11.80 -1.00
N ARG A 25 10.08 11.80 -2.27
CA ARG A 25 9.53 12.64 -3.33
C ARG A 25 8.36 11.98 -4.04
N GLU A 26 8.46 10.68 -4.33
CA GLU A 26 7.44 9.92 -5.05
C GLU A 26 7.31 8.51 -4.47
N VAL A 27 6.09 7.96 -4.49
CA VAL A 27 5.77 6.59 -4.07
C VAL A 27 4.92 5.93 -5.14
N TYR A 28 5.30 4.72 -5.52
CA TYR A 28 4.53 3.87 -6.41
C TYR A 28 4.32 2.52 -5.72
N VAL A 29 3.08 2.02 -5.71
CA VAL A 29 2.71 0.76 -5.06
C VAL A 29 1.95 -0.12 -6.03
N TRP A 30 2.36 -1.39 -6.12
CA TRP A 30 1.70 -2.41 -6.93
C TRP A 30 1.36 -3.62 -6.08
N MET A 31 0.17 -4.18 -6.34
CA MET A 31 -0.27 -5.43 -5.73
C MET A 31 -0.81 -6.36 -6.80
N LEU A 32 -0.39 -7.62 -6.72
CA LEU A 32 -0.80 -8.68 -7.64
C LEU A 32 -1.50 -9.78 -6.85
N SER A 33 -2.75 -10.05 -7.19
CA SER A 33 -3.49 -11.19 -6.63
C SER A 33 -3.14 -12.48 -7.35
N GLN A 34 -3.32 -13.60 -6.67
CA GLN A 34 -3.30 -14.93 -7.27
C GLN A 34 -4.68 -15.57 -7.13
N ILE A 35 -5.19 -16.18 -8.20
CA ILE A 35 -6.47 -16.90 -8.16
C ILE A 35 -6.37 -18.02 -7.11
N GLY A 36 -7.37 -18.10 -6.23
CA GLY A 36 -7.42 -19.08 -5.14
C GLY A 36 -6.64 -18.70 -3.89
N ALA A 37 -5.89 -17.59 -3.89
CA ALA A 37 -5.23 -17.07 -2.70
C ALA A 37 -6.16 -16.14 -1.90
N PRO A 38 -6.03 -16.10 -0.56
CA PRO A 38 -6.67 -15.09 0.28
C PRO A 38 -6.30 -13.66 -0.16
N ILE A 39 -7.23 -12.72 -0.03
CA ILE A 39 -7.03 -11.33 -0.47
C ILE A 39 -5.95 -10.60 0.36
N ASP A 40 -5.72 -11.04 1.59
CA ASP A 40 -4.66 -10.57 2.48
C ASP A 40 -3.28 -11.17 2.17
N GLN A 41 -3.20 -12.08 1.20
CA GLN A 41 -1.97 -12.73 0.77
C GLN A 41 -1.73 -12.47 -0.72
N PRO A 42 -1.38 -11.23 -1.11
CA PRO A 42 -1.02 -10.96 -2.49
C PRO A 42 0.24 -11.73 -2.88
N LYS A 43 0.28 -12.21 -4.13
CA LYS A 43 1.47 -12.84 -4.71
C LYS A 43 2.65 -11.88 -4.75
N VAL A 44 2.36 -10.60 -4.99
CA VAL A 44 3.34 -9.51 -4.95
C VAL A 44 2.70 -8.31 -4.28
N ALA A 45 3.42 -7.72 -3.32
CA ALA A 45 3.19 -6.37 -2.83
C ALA A 45 4.53 -5.62 -2.90
N ALA A 46 4.63 -4.65 -3.81
CA ALA A 46 5.86 -3.94 -4.08
C ALA A 46 5.66 -2.43 -3.92
N ALA A 47 6.62 -1.77 -3.29
CA ALA A 47 6.69 -0.32 -3.17
C ALA A 47 8.01 0.18 -3.76
N GLN A 48 7.93 1.11 -4.70
CA GLN A 48 9.07 1.85 -5.22
C GLN A 48 9.01 3.28 -4.69
N ILE A 49 10.13 3.75 -4.18
CA ILE A 49 10.26 5.09 -3.60
C ILE A 49 11.33 5.87 -4.34
N ILE A 50 11.04 7.14 -4.61
CA ILE A 50 12.02 8.11 -5.09
C ILE A 50 12.29 9.08 -3.96
N LEU A 51 13.56 9.21 -3.57
CA LEU A 51 13.97 10.00 -2.41
C LEU A 51 14.31 11.44 -2.79
N GLU A 52 14.10 12.35 -1.84
CA GLU A 52 14.64 13.70 -1.91
C GLU A 52 16.17 13.69 -1.87
N LYS A 53 16.79 14.76 -2.39
CA LYS A 53 18.25 14.91 -2.35
C LYS A 53 18.71 14.88 -0.88
N ARG A 54 19.61 13.94 -0.55
CA ARG A 54 20.22 13.69 0.78
C ARG A 54 19.40 12.87 1.79
N ALA A 55 18.25 12.31 1.41
CA ALA A 55 17.52 11.41 2.31
C ALA A 55 18.25 10.06 2.48
N ARG A 56 18.15 9.46 3.67
CA ARG A 56 18.79 8.17 3.99
C ARG A 56 17.93 7.01 3.50
N GLN A 57 18.37 6.35 2.42
CA GLN A 57 17.64 5.25 1.80
C GLN A 57 17.31 4.10 2.76
N SER A 58 18.28 3.63 3.54
CA SER A 58 18.07 2.50 4.45
C SER A 58 16.97 2.75 5.48
N VAL A 59 16.88 3.98 6.01
CA VAL A 59 15.84 4.38 6.97
C VAL A 59 14.47 4.44 6.29
N ALA A 60 14.40 5.03 5.10
CA ALA A 60 13.17 5.13 4.33
C ALA A 60 12.63 3.74 3.95
N THR A 61 13.48 2.87 3.41
CA THR A 61 13.10 1.50 3.01
C THR A 61 12.55 0.69 4.19
N ARG A 62 13.18 0.79 5.38
CA ARG A 62 12.70 0.08 6.57
C ARG A 62 11.29 0.53 6.96
N LYS A 63 11.07 1.85 7.05
CA LYS A 63 9.76 2.41 7.39
C LYS A 63 8.69 2.07 6.36
N VAL A 64 9.02 2.15 5.07
CA VAL A 64 8.13 1.77 3.97
C VAL A 64 7.67 0.32 4.13
N ARG A 65 8.60 -0.58 4.46
CA ARG A 65 8.28 -1.99 4.69
C ARG A 65 7.37 -2.19 5.89
N GLU A 66 7.66 -1.53 7.01
CA GLU A 66 6.82 -1.56 8.23
C GLU A 66 5.39 -1.11 7.93
N ILE A 67 5.22 -0.02 7.16
CA ILE A 67 3.90 0.48 6.74
C ILE A 67 3.21 -0.54 5.83
N LEU A 68 3.91 -1.07 4.83
CA LEU A 68 3.33 -2.04 3.89
C LEU A 68 2.82 -3.30 4.60
N GLU A 69 3.60 -3.86 5.52
CA GLU A 69 3.22 -5.03 6.33
C GLU A 69 2.02 -4.73 7.24
N ARG A 70 2.01 -3.55 7.88
CA ARG A 70 0.90 -3.09 8.74
C ARG A 70 -0.40 -2.88 7.96
N GLU A 71 -0.35 -2.31 6.75
CA GLU A 71 -1.55 -2.10 5.92
C GLU A 71 -2.09 -3.42 5.37
N LEU A 72 -1.21 -4.34 4.94
CA LEU A 72 -1.61 -5.67 4.49
C LEU A 72 -2.33 -6.46 5.60
N ALA A 73 -1.82 -6.41 6.84
CA ALA A 73 -2.48 -7.03 7.98
C ALA A 73 -3.89 -6.48 8.27
N ASN A 74 -4.18 -5.24 7.84
CA ASN A 74 -5.45 -4.54 8.07
C ASN A 74 -6.40 -4.57 6.87
N ILE A 75 -6.10 -5.33 5.81
CA ILE A 75 -6.88 -5.33 4.57
C ILE A 75 -8.33 -5.80 4.74
N ASN A 76 -8.62 -6.64 5.74
CA ASN A 76 -9.98 -7.06 6.06
C ASN A 76 -10.85 -5.88 6.51
N THR A 77 -10.27 -4.95 7.27
CA THR A 77 -10.93 -3.70 7.69
C THR A 77 -11.23 -2.80 6.50
N LEU A 78 -10.25 -2.65 5.58
CA LEU A 78 -10.43 -1.91 4.34
C LEU A 78 -11.52 -2.53 3.46
N THR A 79 -11.54 -3.85 3.36
CA THR A 79 -12.56 -4.60 2.61
C THR A 79 -13.96 -4.33 3.18
N ARG A 80 -14.11 -4.28 4.51
CA ARG A 80 -15.37 -3.89 5.15
C ARG A 80 -15.76 -2.45 4.80
N GLN A 81 -14.85 -1.49 4.93
CA GLN A 81 -15.11 -0.08 4.61
C GLN A 81 -15.51 0.13 3.14
N LEU A 82 -14.94 -0.65 2.22
CA LEU A 82 -15.30 -0.63 0.81
C LEU A 82 -16.72 -1.15 0.56
N VAL A 83 -17.13 -2.20 1.27
CA VAL A 83 -18.50 -2.72 1.21
C VAL A 83 -19.50 -1.70 1.75
N GLU A 84 -19.11 -0.94 2.77
CA GLU A 84 -19.90 0.13 3.38
C GLU A 84 -19.96 1.42 2.52
N GLY A 85 -19.27 1.46 1.37
CA GLY A 85 -19.30 2.61 0.45
C GLY A 85 -18.45 3.79 0.92
N ALA A 86 -17.50 3.58 1.84
CA ALA A 86 -16.68 4.65 2.41
C ALA A 86 -15.68 5.28 1.42
N PHE A 87 -15.46 4.66 0.25
CA PHE A 87 -14.54 5.15 -0.76
C PHE A 87 -15.24 5.29 -2.12
N PRO A 88 -15.13 6.45 -2.80
CA PRO A 88 -15.55 6.58 -4.18
C PRO A 88 -14.64 5.72 -5.06
N VAL A 89 -15.22 4.78 -5.80
CA VAL A 89 -14.50 3.92 -6.75
C VAL A 89 -14.90 4.37 -8.15
N CYS A 90 -13.99 5.05 -8.84
CA CYS A 90 -14.17 5.49 -10.23
C CYS A 90 -13.88 4.35 -11.21
#